data_AF-A0A7S4VEC5-F1
#
_entry.id   AF-A0A7S4VEC5-F1
#
_cell.length_a   1.000
_cell.length_b   1.000
_cell.length_c   1.000
_cell.angle_alpha   90.00
_cell.angle_beta   90.00
_cell.angle_gamma   90.00
#
_symmetry.space_group_name_H-M   'P 1'
#
loop_
_entity.id
_entity.type
_entity.pdbx_description
1 polymer ?
#
loop_
_entity_poly.entity_id
_entity_poly.type
_entity_poly.pdbx_seq_one_letter_code
_entity_poly.pdbx_strand_id
1 'polypeptide(L)'
;MPISFEKINLQDEVLNLPNNNSNDNNDEETKPLIDKMTKSHTTVPPQPYSSAKLQHFRSKLPTAKFLFALHFTFALIVICAGMIRNEGRKYIPVDVTRLDKQCKKAYVNVFDTNEETAIVCCDGTQNDWTWITMGLYEDGLCVSLPKILPFAKIITRFPESWLLPFIPLFLRLIVAYTSNEPTTTPESNSIRYTCTRGILYTFVMCVRGFILYLSFNAIEEGIVLAVVGDNDNSCWYEHILKPHYQKESCYGQAFDFSDHVVLFLSHYLPCLVFEALYCFLFPFWRGATKDGGSPGNNNHQHRSILQSILPWSLLLMFVYVNFLTFLAVYRTASYFHTPIETVVGFLSSLLIQVPLGFLLLSERWEGSRSRVGLPTDSSKYTD
;
A
#
# COMPACT_ATOMS: atom_id res chain seq x y z
N MET A 1 -5.89 14.91 3.93
CA MET A 1 -5.28 15.85 2.96
C MET A 1 -5.78 15.38 1.61
N PRO A 2 -6.70 16.10 0.94
CA PRO A 2 -6.85 15.88 -0.48
C PRO A 2 -5.52 16.32 -1.10
N ILE A 3 -4.81 15.40 -1.74
CA ILE A 3 -3.87 15.80 -2.78
C ILE A 3 -4.80 16.36 -3.85
N SER A 4 -5.04 17.66 -3.80
CA SER A 4 -5.51 18.41 -4.96
C SER A 4 -4.50 18.11 -6.05
N PHE A 5 -4.82 17.13 -6.90
CA PHE A 5 -4.32 17.10 -8.25
C PHE A 5 -4.88 18.37 -8.86
N GLU A 6 -4.12 19.45 -8.72
CA GLU A 6 -4.23 20.62 -9.57
C GLU A 6 -4.40 20.06 -10.97
N LYS A 7 -5.56 20.32 -11.58
CA LYS A 7 -5.88 19.89 -12.94
C LYS A 7 -4.69 20.31 -13.81
N ILE A 8 -3.81 19.36 -14.12
CA ILE A 8 -2.75 19.58 -15.09
C ILE A 8 -3.50 19.73 -16.41
N ASN A 9 -3.65 20.98 -16.82
CA ASN A 9 -4.22 21.36 -18.11
C ASN A 9 -3.19 20.96 -19.16
N LEU A 10 -3.21 19.69 -19.56
CA LEU A 10 -2.34 19.06 -20.55
C LEU A 10 -2.83 19.44 -21.96
N GLN A 11 -2.88 20.74 -22.24
CA GLN A 11 -3.38 21.22 -23.53
C GLN A 11 -2.61 22.38 -24.17
N ASP A 12 -1.45 22.78 -23.66
CA ASP A 12 -0.59 23.78 -24.30
C ASP A 12 0.88 23.35 -24.29
N GLU A 13 1.25 22.36 -25.11
CA GLU A 13 2.62 22.24 -25.63
C GLU A 13 2.63 21.42 -26.92
N VAL A 14 2.13 22.06 -27.99
CA VAL A 14 2.27 21.60 -29.36
C VAL A 14 3.27 22.52 -30.07
N LEU A 15 4.25 21.90 -30.72
CA LEU A 15 5.18 22.42 -31.73
C LEU A 15 6.38 23.27 -31.24
N ASN A 16 7.55 22.63 -31.18
CA ASN A 16 8.73 23.03 -31.97
C ASN A 16 9.84 21.95 -31.87
N LEU A 17 9.86 21.01 -32.82
CA LEU A 17 11.01 20.14 -33.07
C LEU A 17 11.85 20.73 -34.22
N PRO A 18 13.18 20.84 -34.08
CA PRO A 18 14.04 21.25 -35.16
C PRO A 18 14.17 20.16 -36.22
N ASN A 19 13.97 20.60 -37.46
CA ASN A 19 14.12 19.86 -38.70
C ASN A 19 15.61 19.64 -38.99
N ASN A 20 16.13 18.43 -38.73
CA ASN A 20 17.46 18.03 -39.18
C ASN A 20 17.34 17.11 -40.40
N ASN A 21 17.44 17.74 -41.57
CA ASN A 21 17.84 17.10 -42.81
C ASN A 21 19.31 16.68 -42.71
N SER A 22 19.58 15.39 -42.79
CA SER A 22 20.83 14.88 -43.35
C SER A 22 20.51 13.65 -44.18
N ASN A 23 20.57 13.85 -45.50
CA ASN A 23 20.85 12.83 -46.48
C ASN A 23 22.08 12.04 -46.03
N ASP A 24 22.03 10.71 -46.12
CA ASP A 24 23.01 10.04 -46.98
C ASP A 24 22.55 8.63 -47.36
N ASN A 25 22.78 8.37 -48.64
CA ASN A 25 22.52 7.14 -49.36
C ASN A 25 23.34 5.98 -48.79
N ASN A 26 22.78 4.77 -48.85
CA ASN A 26 23.46 3.56 -49.29
C ASN A 26 22.42 2.43 -49.43
N ASP A 27 22.05 2.19 -50.68
CA ASP A 27 22.12 0.90 -51.37
C ASP A 27 21.58 -0.36 -50.71
N GLU A 28 20.51 -0.86 -51.35
CA GLU A 28 20.38 -2.23 -51.86
C GLU A 28 21.27 -3.29 -51.21
N GLU A 29 20.63 -4.19 -50.44
CA GLU A 29 20.78 -5.67 -50.49
C GLU A 29 20.42 -6.27 -49.12
N THR A 30 19.13 -6.53 -48.86
CA THR A 30 18.70 -7.41 -47.74
C THR A 30 17.25 -7.90 -47.90
N LYS A 31 17.02 -8.71 -48.94
CA LYS A 31 15.89 -9.65 -49.03
C LYS A 31 16.49 -11.00 -49.41
N PRO A 32 16.87 -11.86 -48.43
CA PRO A 32 15.90 -12.78 -47.82
C PRO A 32 16.29 -13.18 -46.38
N LEU A 33 16.03 -12.34 -45.38
CA LEU A 33 16.28 -12.70 -43.97
C LEU A 33 15.09 -12.42 -43.03
N ILE A 34 13.90 -12.19 -43.57
CA ILE A 34 12.67 -11.97 -42.79
C ILE A 34 11.85 -13.27 -42.65
N ASP A 35 12.01 -14.24 -43.57
CA ASP A 35 11.28 -15.53 -43.53
C ASP A 35 11.88 -16.60 -42.61
N LYS A 36 13.01 -16.32 -41.94
CA LYS A 36 13.64 -17.23 -40.95
C LYS A 36 13.49 -16.78 -39.51
N MET A 37 12.96 -15.59 -39.22
CA MET A 37 12.68 -15.13 -37.84
C MET A 37 11.26 -15.46 -37.36
N THR A 38 10.39 -15.98 -38.22
CA THR A 38 9.03 -16.43 -37.88
C THR A 38 8.97 -17.89 -37.42
N LYS A 39 10.08 -18.62 -37.40
CA LYS A 39 10.12 -20.00 -36.91
C LYS A 39 10.52 -20.05 -35.43
N SER A 40 9.53 -20.40 -34.62
CA SER A 40 9.69 -21.05 -33.32
C SER A 40 10.09 -20.14 -32.16
N HIS A 41 9.21 -19.20 -31.79
CA HIS A 41 8.95 -19.00 -30.37
C HIS A 41 8.24 -20.24 -29.82
N THR A 42 8.97 -21.36 -29.72
CA THR A 42 8.61 -22.44 -28.81
C THR A 42 8.70 -21.81 -27.44
N THR A 43 7.56 -21.38 -26.91
CA THR A 43 7.41 -21.02 -25.51
C THR A 43 7.84 -22.24 -24.71
N VAL A 44 9.10 -22.25 -24.28
CA VAL A 44 9.63 -23.28 -23.38
C VAL A 44 8.68 -23.30 -22.18
N PRO A 45 7.97 -24.41 -21.94
CA PRO A 45 7.04 -24.48 -20.84
C PRO A 45 7.80 -24.19 -19.54
N PRO A 46 7.21 -23.42 -18.62
CA PRO A 46 7.87 -23.07 -17.36
C PRO A 46 8.33 -24.36 -16.67
N GLN A 47 9.63 -24.44 -16.32
CA GLN A 47 10.16 -25.62 -15.67
C GLN A 47 9.44 -25.86 -14.33
N PRO A 48 9.07 -27.12 -14.01
CA PRO A 48 8.43 -27.48 -12.76
C PRO A 48 9.24 -26.97 -11.57
N TYR A 49 8.56 -26.43 -10.55
CA TYR A 49 9.19 -26.29 -9.23
C TYR A 49 9.58 -27.69 -8.74
N SER A 50 10.76 -27.82 -8.12
CA SER A 50 11.14 -29.09 -7.49
C SER A 50 10.07 -29.50 -6.47
N SER A 51 9.72 -30.79 -6.45
CA SER A 51 8.72 -31.36 -5.55
C SER A 51 8.97 -30.96 -4.08
N ALA A 52 10.24 -30.84 -3.68
CA ALA A 52 10.65 -30.36 -2.37
C ALA A 52 10.24 -28.91 -2.06
N LYS A 53 10.40 -27.96 -3.00
CA LYS A 53 9.99 -26.55 -2.81
C LYS A 53 8.46 -26.44 -2.67
N LEU A 54 7.73 -27.22 -3.47
CA LEU A 54 6.28 -27.26 -3.40
C LEU A 54 5.79 -27.90 -2.09
N GLN A 55 6.41 -28.99 -1.64
CA GLN A 55 6.11 -29.61 -0.34
C GLN A 55 6.41 -28.65 0.82
N HIS A 56 7.53 -27.92 0.76
CA HIS A 56 7.85 -26.89 1.75
C HIS A 56 6.76 -25.80 1.80
N PHE A 57 6.35 -25.29 0.63
CA PHE A 57 5.25 -24.32 0.55
C PHE A 57 3.95 -24.86 1.17
N ARG A 58 3.52 -26.06 0.79
CA ARG A 58 2.30 -26.70 1.33
C ARG A 58 2.39 -26.85 2.85
N SER A 59 3.55 -27.19 3.40
CA SER A 59 3.77 -27.29 4.85
C SER A 59 3.64 -25.95 5.59
N LYS A 60 3.93 -24.83 4.93
CA LYS A 60 3.88 -23.49 5.52
C LYS A 60 2.59 -22.73 5.23
N LEU A 61 1.80 -23.19 4.27
CA LEU A 61 0.54 -22.58 3.88
C LEU A 61 -0.46 -22.40 5.05
N PRO A 62 -0.62 -23.36 5.99
CA PRO A 62 -1.48 -23.14 7.16
C PRO A 62 -1.04 -21.98 8.04
N THR A 63 0.27 -21.83 8.27
CA THR A 63 0.84 -20.70 9.03
C THR A 63 0.59 -19.38 8.30
N ALA A 64 0.77 -19.35 6.98
CA ALA A 64 0.49 -18.18 6.17
C ALA A 64 -0.99 -17.74 6.24
N LYS A 65 -1.92 -18.71 6.16
CA LYS A 65 -3.35 -18.47 6.34
C LYS A 65 -3.69 -17.96 7.73
N PHE A 66 -3.09 -18.54 8.77
CA PHE A 66 -3.27 -18.09 10.15
C PHE A 66 -2.78 -16.65 10.34
N LEU A 67 -1.59 -16.30 9.84
CA LEU A 67 -1.05 -14.94 9.93
C LEU A 67 -1.93 -13.93 9.20
N PHE A 68 -2.45 -14.29 8.02
CA PHE A 68 -3.38 -13.45 7.27
C PHE A 68 -4.72 -13.26 8.02
N ALA A 69 -5.27 -14.32 8.61
CA ALA A 69 -6.49 -14.23 9.41
C ALA A 69 -6.29 -13.40 10.69
N LEU A 70 -5.16 -13.59 11.38
CA LEU A 70 -4.79 -12.82 12.56
C LEU A 70 -4.65 -11.33 12.22
N HIS A 71 -3.99 -11.04 11.11
CA HIS A 71 -3.86 -9.70 10.57
C HIS A 71 -5.24 -9.04 10.34
N PHE A 72 -6.14 -9.74 9.65
CA PHE A 72 -7.49 -9.27 9.39
C PHE A 72 -8.28 -9.02 10.68
N THR A 73 -8.12 -9.91 11.66
CA THR A 73 -8.75 -9.80 12.98
C THR A 73 -8.27 -8.54 13.71
N PHE A 74 -6.95 -8.26 13.68
CA PHE A 74 -6.42 -7.03 14.26
C PHE A 74 -6.92 -5.78 13.55
N ALA A 75 -6.98 -5.78 12.22
CA ALA A 75 -7.54 -4.65 11.47
C ALA A 75 -8.99 -4.35 11.91
N LEU A 76 -9.81 -5.39 12.07
CA LEU A 76 -11.20 -5.26 12.53
C LEU A 76 -11.27 -4.73 13.97
N ILE A 77 -10.47 -5.28 14.89
CA ILE A 77 -10.41 -4.81 16.29
C ILE A 77 -10.05 -3.32 16.34
N VAL A 78 -9.04 -2.91 15.57
CA VAL A 78 -8.55 -1.53 15.50
C VAL A 78 -9.62 -0.58 14.96
N ILE A 79 -10.33 -0.96 13.89
CA ILE A 79 -11.43 -0.17 13.33
C ILE A 79 -12.58 -0.06 14.34
N CYS A 80 -13.02 -1.19 14.93
CA CYS A 80 -14.08 -1.19 15.92
C CYS A 80 -13.73 -0.34 17.13
N ALA A 81 -12.51 -0.44 17.65
CA ALA A 81 -12.04 0.40 18.75
C ALA A 81 -12.04 1.90 18.39
N GLY A 82 -11.67 2.24 17.16
CA GLY A 82 -11.73 3.63 16.67
C GLY A 82 -13.17 4.14 16.57
N MET A 83 -14.07 3.37 15.97
CA MET A 83 -15.48 3.74 15.84
C MET A 83 -16.19 3.88 17.19
N ILE A 84 -15.91 3.00 18.16
CA ILE A 84 -16.45 3.10 19.52
C ILE A 84 -15.99 4.42 20.16
N ARG A 85 -14.74 4.82 19.94
CA ARG A 85 -14.21 6.09 20.46
C ARG A 85 -14.80 7.32 19.79
N ASN A 86 -15.14 7.23 18.51
CA ASN A 86 -15.57 8.37 17.70
C ASN A 86 -16.87 9.02 18.20
N GLU A 87 -17.78 8.25 18.79
CA GLU A 87 -19.06 8.74 19.33
C GLU A 87 -19.86 9.62 18.34
N GLY A 88 -19.71 9.39 17.02
CA GLY A 88 -20.40 10.13 15.97
C GLY A 88 -19.82 11.51 15.65
N ARG A 89 -18.63 11.84 16.15
CA ARG A 89 -17.97 13.13 15.93
C ARG A 89 -17.12 13.10 14.67
N LYS A 90 -16.92 14.25 14.02
CA LYS A 90 -16.00 14.35 12.88
C LYS A 90 -15.22 15.64 12.96
N TYR A 91 -13.90 15.52 13.10
CA TYR A 91 -13.02 16.64 13.30
C TYR A 91 -12.28 17.00 12.02
N ILE A 92 -12.24 18.30 11.70
CA ILE A 92 -11.43 18.83 10.61
C ILE A 92 -10.42 19.86 11.12
N PRO A 93 -9.23 19.98 10.49
CA PRO A 93 -8.24 20.96 10.91
C PRO A 93 -8.63 22.38 10.46
N VAL A 94 -8.58 23.34 11.37
CA VAL A 94 -8.91 24.75 11.11
C VAL A 94 -7.66 25.64 11.06
N ASP A 95 -7.84 26.91 10.66
CA ASP A 95 -6.78 27.91 10.66
C ASP A 95 -6.65 28.54 12.05
N VAL A 96 -5.55 28.24 12.74
CA VAL A 96 -5.29 28.78 14.09
C VAL A 96 -5.11 30.30 14.10
N THR A 97 -4.74 30.91 12.97
CA THR A 97 -4.55 32.37 12.89
C THR A 97 -5.86 33.15 12.98
N ARG A 98 -6.98 32.46 12.76
CA ARG A 98 -8.34 33.01 12.79
C ARG A 98 -9.06 32.75 14.12
N LEU A 99 -8.38 32.11 15.07
CA LEU A 99 -8.90 31.87 16.40
C LEU A 99 -8.30 32.89 17.36
N ASP A 100 -9.13 33.42 18.26
CA ASP A 100 -8.70 34.32 19.35
C ASP A 100 -7.85 33.61 20.43
N LYS A 101 -7.55 32.32 20.23
CA LYS A 101 -6.82 31.44 21.17
C LYS A 101 -5.40 31.17 20.66
N GLN A 102 -4.42 31.12 21.56
CA GLN A 102 -3.02 30.76 21.25
C GLN A 102 -2.85 29.25 21.02
N CYS A 103 -3.50 28.71 19.99
CA CYS A 103 -3.40 27.29 19.61
C CYS A 103 -2.22 27.05 18.66
N LYS A 104 -1.45 25.98 18.87
CA LYS A 104 -0.49 25.52 17.84
C LYS A 104 -1.18 24.76 16.72
N LYS A 105 -2.25 24.02 17.06
CA LYS A 105 -3.16 23.36 16.14
C LYS A 105 -4.56 23.46 16.70
N ALA A 106 -5.56 23.48 15.83
CA ALA A 106 -6.94 23.40 16.26
C ALA A 106 -7.74 22.53 15.30
N TYR A 107 -8.80 21.95 15.84
CA TYR A 107 -9.75 21.14 15.10
C TYR A 107 -11.16 21.53 15.51
N VAL A 108 -12.12 21.42 14.59
CA VAL A 108 -13.55 21.67 14.87
C VAL A 108 -14.36 20.41 14.62
N ASN A 109 -15.28 20.08 15.52
CA ASN A 109 -16.30 19.06 15.30
C ASN A 109 -17.40 19.63 14.40
N VAL A 110 -17.51 19.12 13.18
CA VAL A 110 -18.43 19.65 12.15
C VAL A 110 -19.91 19.38 12.45
N PHE A 111 -20.21 18.46 13.38
CA PHE A 111 -21.58 18.14 13.79
C PHE A 111 -22.01 18.80 15.09
N ASP A 112 -21.11 19.53 15.76
CA ASP A 112 -21.45 20.28 16.96
C ASP A 112 -21.94 21.69 16.57
N THR A 113 -23.06 22.11 17.18
CA THR A 113 -23.67 23.42 16.96
C THR A 113 -23.15 24.48 17.93
N ASN A 114 -22.47 24.07 19.01
CA ASN A 114 -21.92 24.99 20.00
C ASN A 114 -20.42 25.22 19.73
N GLU A 115 -20.07 26.44 19.34
CA GLU A 115 -18.70 26.84 19.01
C GLU A 115 -17.70 26.58 20.15
N GLU A 116 -18.11 26.77 21.40
CA GLU A 116 -17.21 26.61 22.56
C GLU A 116 -16.79 25.16 22.79
N THR A 117 -17.70 24.20 22.53
CA THR A 117 -17.45 22.76 22.70
C THR A 117 -16.96 22.10 21.40
N ALA A 118 -17.25 22.71 20.26
CA ALA A 118 -16.85 22.16 18.96
C ALA A 118 -15.35 22.31 18.69
N ILE A 119 -14.70 23.36 19.21
CA ILE A 119 -13.30 23.69 18.91
C ILE A 119 -12.35 23.08 19.93
N VAL A 120 -11.49 22.17 19.47
CA VAL A 120 -10.40 21.59 20.25
C VAL A 120 -9.11 22.33 19.92
N CYS A 121 -8.56 23.04 20.92
CA CYS A 121 -7.32 23.79 20.83
C CYS A 121 -6.14 22.98 21.39
N CYS A 122 -5.12 22.72 20.56
CA CYS A 122 -3.91 22.02 20.96
C CYS A 122 -2.77 23.02 21.18
N ASP A 123 -2.38 23.23 22.43
CA ASP A 123 -1.29 24.13 22.85
C ASP A 123 0.12 23.51 22.71
N GLY A 124 0.17 22.19 22.53
CA GLY A 124 1.40 21.40 22.46
C GLY A 124 2.19 21.37 23.78
N THR A 125 1.51 21.54 24.92
CA THR A 125 2.08 21.29 26.26
C THR A 125 1.89 19.83 26.69
N GLN A 126 0.99 19.10 26.03
CA GLN A 126 0.82 17.65 26.25
C GLN A 126 2.14 16.91 25.98
N ASN A 127 2.68 16.29 27.02
CA ASN A 127 3.91 15.51 26.96
C ASN A 127 3.75 14.32 26.00
N ASP A 128 4.79 14.05 25.19
CA ASP A 128 4.83 13.01 24.14
C ASP A 128 4.54 11.56 24.61
N TRP A 129 4.32 11.30 25.90
CA TRP A 129 4.14 9.97 26.49
C TRP A 129 2.72 9.66 27.00
N THR A 130 1.83 10.66 27.14
CA THR A 130 0.45 10.45 27.63
C THR A 130 -0.49 9.80 26.61
N TRP A 131 -0.02 9.45 25.41
CA TRP A 131 -0.82 8.75 24.41
C TRP A 131 -1.17 7.29 24.78
N ILE A 132 -0.41 6.69 25.71
CA ILE A 132 -0.66 5.33 26.21
C ILE A 132 -1.76 5.32 27.29
N THR A 133 -1.90 6.41 28.04
CA THR A 133 -2.99 6.55 29.00
C THR A 133 -4.28 6.83 28.25
N MET A 134 -5.34 6.07 28.53
CA MET A 134 -6.72 6.31 28.06
C MET A 134 -7.26 7.63 28.65
N GLY A 135 -6.64 8.74 28.27
CA GLY A 135 -7.05 10.08 28.66
C GLY A 135 -8.33 10.50 27.97
N LEU A 136 -8.69 11.77 28.17
CA LEU A 136 -9.88 12.37 27.58
C LEU A 136 -9.81 12.27 26.05
N TYR A 137 -10.96 12.29 25.39
CA TYR A 137 -11.06 12.13 23.94
C TYR A 137 -10.11 13.10 23.19
N GLU A 138 -10.06 14.35 23.65
CA GLU A 138 -9.27 15.47 23.11
C GLU A 138 -7.76 15.23 23.15
N ASP A 139 -7.26 14.51 24.17
CA ASP A 139 -5.83 14.25 24.32
C ASP A 139 -5.30 13.51 23.09
N GLY A 140 -6.01 12.50 22.58
CA GLY A 140 -5.55 11.74 21.42
C GLY A 140 -5.62 12.51 20.08
N LEU A 141 -6.43 13.57 20.00
CA LEU A 141 -6.47 14.46 18.83
C LEU A 141 -5.24 15.38 18.81
N CYS A 142 -4.88 15.91 19.98
CA CYS A 142 -3.78 16.86 20.15
C CYS A 142 -2.40 16.21 20.26
N VAL A 143 -2.32 14.92 20.59
CA VAL A 143 -1.06 14.15 20.60
C VAL A 143 -0.38 14.23 19.22
N SER A 144 0.78 14.91 19.22
CA SER A 144 1.78 14.72 18.18
C SER A 144 2.25 13.28 18.23
N LEU A 145 2.29 12.62 17.08
CA LEU A 145 2.99 11.34 17.00
C LEU A 145 4.39 11.52 17.56
N PRO A 146 4.85 10.61 18.46
CA PRO A 146 6.15 10.71 19.08
C PRO A 146 7.22 10.95 18.04
N LYS A 147 8.20 11.82 18.33
CA LYS A 147 9.36 12.04 17.43
C LYS A 147 10.12 10.73 17.11
N ILE A 148 9.99 9.72 17.98
CA ILE A 148 10.49 8.34 17.82
C ILE A 148 9.86 7.58 16.64
N LEU A 149 8.73 8.04 16.11
CA LEU A 149 8.07 7.45 14.94
C LEU A 149 8.22 8.36 13.71
N PRO A 150 9.45 8.57 13.20
CA PRO A 150 9.69 9.50 12.09
C PRO A 150 8.92 9.10 10.84
N PHE A 151 8.67 7.79 10.65
CA PHE A 151 7.96 7.27 9.48
C PHE A 151 6.46 7.46 9.52
N ALA A 152 5.85 7.79 10.67
CA ALA A 152 4.40 7.95 10.74
C ALA A 152 3.88 9.12 9.88
N LYS A 153 4.68 10.18 9.72
CA LYS A 153 4.37 11.26 8.78
C LYS A 153 4.70 10.89 7.34
N ILE A 154 5.69 10.01 7.15
CA ILE A 154 6.19 9.60 5.85
C ILE A 154 5.17 8.68 5.16
N ILE A 155 4.47 7.81 5.90
CA ILE A 155 3.44 6.90 5.36
C ILE A 155 2.16 7.59 4.84
N THR A 156 2.14 8.92 4.73
CA THR A 156 1.02 9.64 4.11
C THR A 156 1.48 10.52 2.95
N ARG A 157 2.80 10.61 2.73
CA ARG A 157 3.37 11.42 1.65
C ARG A 157 3.45 10.61 0.36
N PHE A 158 3.18 11.27 -0.77
CA PHE A 158 2.94 10.61 -2.04
C PHE A 158 4.11 9.71 -2.50
N PRO A 159 5.38 10.16 -2.63
CA PRO A 159 6.41 9.26 -3.14
C PRO A 159 6.71 8.11 -2.16
N GLU A 160 6.73 8.39 -0.86
CA GLU A 160 7.06 7.38 0.13
C GLU A 160 5.93 6.37 0.33
N SER A 161 4.69 6.79 0.08
CA SER A 161 3.54 5.88 0.12
C SER A 161 3.55 4.81 -0.93
N TRP A 162 4.06 5.16 -2.10
CA TRP A 162 4.25 4.21 -3.19
C TRP A 162 5.48 3.34 -2.96
N LEU A 163 6.59 3.87 -2.45
CA LEU A 163 7.85 3.13 -2.36
C LEU A 163 7.90 2.13 -1.20
N LEU A 164 7.35 2.49 -0.05
CA LEU A 164 7.50 1.71 1.19
C LEU A 164 6.96 0.26 1.07
N PRO A 165 5.82 -0.01 0.41
CA PRO A 165 5.34 -1.38 0.22
C PRO A 165 6.25 -2.24 -0.68
N PHE A 166 7.09 -1.64 -1.52
CA PHE A 166 8.01 -2.37 -2.39
C PHE A 166 9.34 -2.72 -1.74
N ILE A 167 9.63 -2.26 -0.52
CA ILE A 167 10.93 -2.51 0.14
C ILE A 167 11.30 -4.00 0.18
N PRO A 168 10.43 -4.95 0.58
CA PRO A 168 10.78 -6.37 0.54
C PRO A 168 11.11 -6.87 -0.86
N LEU A 169 10.41 -6.35 -1.87
CA LEU A 169 10.59 -6.71 -3.27
C LEU A 169 11.94 -6.21 -3.79
N PHE A 170 12.30 -4.96 -3.48
CA PHE A 170 13.61 -4.40 -3.82
C PHE A 170 14.74 -5.13 -3.13
N LEU A 171 14.61 -5.46 -1.85
CA LEU A 171 15.61 -6.24 -1.11
C LEU A 171 15.85 -7.60 -1.78
N ARG A 172 14.77 -8.26 -2.23
CA ARG A 172 14.88 -9.52 -2.95
C ARG A 172 15.55 -9.35 -4.31
N LEU A 173 15.18 -8.32 -5.07
CA LEU A 173 15.78 -8.03 -6.37
C LEU A 173 17.28 -7.77 -6.24
N ILE A 174 17.70 -7.01 -5.21
CA ILE A 174 19.11 -6.74 -4.90
C ILE A 174 19.83 -8.06 -4.61
N VAL A 175 19.29 -8.91 -3.73
CA VAL A 175 19.94 -10.20 -3.43
C VAL A 175 20.03 -11.09 -4.67
N ALA A 176 18.97 -11.17 -5.47
CA ALA A 176 18.96 -11.94 -6.72
C ALA A 176 19.97 -11.41 -7.76
N TYR A 177 20.20 -10.09 -7.80
CA TYR A 177 21.19 -9.49 -8.69
C TYR A 177 22.62 -9.71 -8.19
N THR A 178 22.84 -9.57 -6.88
CA THR A 178 24.18 -9.72 -6.27
C THR A 178 24.67 -11.15 -6.15
N SER A 179 23.78 -12.15 -6.19
CA SER A 179 24.15 -13.55 -6.01
C SER A 179 24.97 -14.13 -7.16
N ASN A 180 25.15 -13.41 -8.29
CA ASN A 180 26.04 -13.76 -9.41
C ASN A 180 25.97 -15.25 -9.84
N GLU A 181 24.84 -15.93 -9.63
CA GLU A 181 24.68 -17.29 -10.13
C GLU A 181 24.56 -17.24 -11.66
N PRO A 182 25.39 -17.98 -12.40
CA PRO A 182 25.37 -17.95 -13.85
C PRO A 182 23.96 -18.27 -14.36
N THR A 183 23.45 -17.36 -15.18
CA THR A 183 22.07 -17.23 -15.71
C THR A 183 21.56 -18.41 -16.53
N THR A 184 22.34 -19.50 -16.64
CA THR A 184 21.99 -20.72 -17.37
C THR A 184 21.12 -21.68 -16.57
N THR A 185 20.90 -21.44 -15.27
CA THR A 185 20.03 -22.26 -14.42
C THR A 185 18.62 -21.64 -14.30
N PRO A 186 17.59 -22.44 -13.94
CA PRO A 186 16.20 -21.98 -13.72
C PRO A 186 16.03 -20.82 -12.71
N GLU A 187 17.09 -20.35 -12.05
CA GLU A 187 17.11 -19.13 -11.22
C GLU A 187 16.93 -17.83 -12.01
N SER A 188 17.20 -17.82 -13.32
CA SER A 188 16.88 -16.69 -14.23
C SER A 188 15.41 -16.25 -14.14
N ASN A 189 14.51 -17.17 -13.76
CA ASN A 189 13.10 -16.86 -13.55
C ASN A 189 12.82 -16.07 -12.26
N SER A 190 13.72 -16.05 -11.28
CA SER A 190 13.51 -15.37 -9.98
C SER A 190 13.36 -13.85 -10.15
N ILE A 191 14.22 -13.24 -10.98
CA ILE A 191 14.13 -11.81 -11.32
C ILE A 191 12.81 -11.55 -12.03
N ARG A 192 12.50 -12.33 -13.08
CA ARG A 192 11.25 -12.21 -13.84
C ARG A 192 10.03 -12.27 -12.93
N TYR A 193 9.92 -13.29 -12.07
CA TYR A 193 8.81 -13.45 -11.14
C TYR A 193 8.72 -12.30 -10.13
N THR A 194 9.85 -11.77 -9.68
CA THR A 194 9.90 -10.62 -8.78
C THR A 194 9.42 -9.35 -9.48
N CYS A 195 9.85 -9.11 -10.73
CA CYS A 195 9.34 -8.03 -11.56
C CYS A 195 7.84 -8.18 -11.84
N THR A 196 7.36 -9.40 -12.13
CA THR A 196 5.94 -9.64 -12.38
C THR A 196 5.07 -9.35 -11.15
N ARG A 197 5.51 -9.73 -9.94
CA ARG A 197 4.82 -9.32 -8.70
C ARG A 197 4.89 -7.81 -8.50
N GLY A 198 6.00 -7.17 -8.84
CA GLY A 198 6.14 -5.72 -8.83
C GLY A 198 5.09 -5.04 -9.70
N ILE A 199 4.96 -5.50 -10.95
CA ILE A 199 3.93 -5.02 -11.90
C ILE A 199 2.52 -5.24 -11.33
N LEU A 200 2.25 -6.41 -10.73
CA LEU A 200 0.96 -6.69 -10.09
C LEU A 200 0.67 -5.68 -8.97
N TYR A 201 1.61 -5.43 -8.07
CA TYR A 201 1.42 -4.48 -6.98
C TYR A 201 1.27 -3.04 -7.50
N THR A 202 2.07 -2.63 -8.49
CA THR A 202 1.88 -1.33 -9.16
C THR A 202 0.49 -1.23 -9.77
N PHE A 203 0.02 -2.27 -10.46
CA PHE A 203 -1.32 -2.31 -11.01
C PHE A 203 -2.39 -2.20 -9.92
N VAL A 204 -2.26 -2.92 -8.81
CA VAL A 204 -3.18 -2.82 -7.66
C VAL A 204 -3.18 -1.39 -7.09
N MET A 205 -2.01 -0.77 -6.94
CA MET A 205 -1.90 0.62 -6.47
C MET A 205 -2.56 1.61 -7.43
N CYS A 206 -2.38 1.41 -8.74
CA CYS A 206 -3.06 2.19 -9.79
C CYS A 206 -4.58 1.97 -9.75
N VAL A 207 -5.05 0.73 -9.64
CA VAL A 207 -6.49 0.42 -9.51
C VAL A 207 -7.07 1.13 -8.29
N ARG A 208 -6.39 1.13 -7.15
CA ARG A 208 -6.81 1.91 -5.98
C ARG A 208 -6.84 3.41 -6.27
N GLY A 209 -5.77 3.95 -6.87
CA GLY A 209 -5.60 5.38 -7.09
C GLY A 209 -6.54 5.95 -8.16
N PHE A 210 -6.79 5.22 -9.24
CA PHE A 210 -7.64 5.67 -10.33
C PHE A 210 -9.06 5.18 -10.20
N ILE A 211 -9.27 3.88 -9.94
CA ILE A 211 -10.62 3.30 -9.95
C ILE A 211 -11.32 3.62 -8.63
N LEU A 212 -10.75 3.22 -7.49
CA LEU A 212 -11.45 3.41 -6.22
C LEU A 212 -11.57 4.89 -5.85
N TYR A 213 -10.49 5.67 -5.94
CA TYR A 213 -10.53 7.07 -5.55
C TYR A 213 -11.42 7.92 -6.48
N LEU A 214 -11.20 7.89 -7.81
CA LEU A 214 -11.98 8.74 -8.72
C LEU A 214 -13.43 8.28 -8.81
N SER A 215 -13.70 6.97 -8.83
CA SER A 215 -15.08 6.48 -8.92
C SER A 215 -15.85 6.73 -7.63
N PHE A 216 -15.23 6.58 -6.45
CA PHE A 216 -15.93 6.90 -5.19
C PHE A 216 -16.16 8.38 -5.01
N ASN A 217 -15.23 9.25 -5.40
CA ASN A 217 -15.48 10.69 -5.42
C ASN A 217 -16.69 11.02 -6.32
N ALA A 218 -16.75 10.44 -7.53
CA ALA A 218 -17.87 10.67 -8.45
C ALA A 218 -19.21 10.13 -7.92
N ILE A 219 -19.19 8.96 -7.26
CA ILE A 219 -20.39 8.38 -6.63
C ILE A 219 -20.82 9.23 -5.41
N GLU A 220 -19.88 9.69 -4.61
CA GLU A 220 -20.11 10.54 -3.44
C GLU A 220 -20.78 11.85 -3.85
N GLU A 221 -20.20 12.57 -4.82
CA GLU A 221 -20.79 13.79 -5.38
C GLU A 221 -22.22 13.55 -5.86
N GLY A 222 -22.47 12.44 -6.55
CA GLY A 222 -23.80 12.07 -7.04
C GLY A 222 -24.80 11.77 -5.92
N ILE A 223 -24.39 11.04 -4.88
CA ILE A 223 -25.26 10.69 -3.73
C ILE A 223 -25.54 11.93 -2.88
N VAL A 224 -24.52 12.74 -2.57
CA VAL A 224 -24.67 13.95 -1.78
C VAL A 224 -25.65 14.90 -2.46
N LEU A 225 -25.49 15.14 -3.77
CA LEU A 225 -26.39 15.99 -4.55
C LEU A 225 -27.83 15.44 -4.58
N ALA A 226 -28.00 14.12 -4.68
CA ALA A 226 -29.33 13.50 -4.72
C ALA A 226 -30.05 13.47 -3.35
N VAL A 227 -29.32 13.31 -2.25
CA VAL A 227 -29.89 13.11 -0.90
C VAL A 227 -30.04 14.42 -0.15
N VAL A 228 -29.02 15.27 -0.19
CA VAL A 228 -28.98 16.51 0.63
C VAL A 228 -29.76 17.64 -0.05
N GLY A 229 -29.86 17.61 -1.38
CA GLY A 229 -30.38 18.74 -2.16
C GLY A 229 -29.47 19.97 -2.03
N ASP A 230 -29.73 20.98 -2.87
CA ASP A 230 -29.00 22.25 -2.87
C ASP A 230 -29.49 23.13 -1.71
N ASN A 231 -29.38 22.64 -0.48
CA ASN A 231 -29.73 23.41 0.70
C ASN A 231 -28.60 24.42 0.95
N ASP A 232 -28.95 25.72 0.95
CA ASP A 232 -28.13 26.88 1.36
C ASP A 232 -27.70 26.79 2.84
N ASN A 233 -27.07 25.69 3.22
CA ASN A 233 -26.61 25.45 4.56
C ASN A 233 -25.30 26.22 4.74
N SER A 234 -25.39 27.44 5.26
CA SER A 234 -24.23 28.15 5.78
C SER A 234 -23.72 27.41 7.03
N CYS A 235 -22.44 27.06 7.06
CA CYS A 235 -21.82 26.46 8.24
C CYS A 235 -21.15 27.51 9.12
N TRP A 236 -21.44 27.48 10.43
CA TRP A 236 -20.91 28.46 11.37
C TRP A 236 -19.37 28.50 11.38
N TYR A 237 -18.71 27.37 11.16
CA TYR A 237 -17.24 27.24 11.19
C TYR A 237 -16.54 27.60 9.88
N GLU A 238 -17.26 28.00 8.83
CA GLU A 238 -16.68 28.26 7.50
C GLU A 238 -15.62 29.38 7.53
N HIS A 239 -15.82 30.37 8.39
CA HIS A 239 -14.92 31.51 8.54
C HIS A 239 -13.57 31.16 9.22
N ILE A 240 -13.50 30.06 9.99
CA ILE A 240 -12.26 29.58 10.63
C ILE A 240 -11.55 28.49 9.81
N LEU A 241 -12.13 28.04 8.69
CA LEU A 241 -11.49 27.09 7.81
C LEU A 241 -10.22 27.67 7.17
N LYS A 242 -9.32 26.76 6.79
CA LYS A 242 -8.14 27.13 5.99
C LYS A 242 -8.57 27.68 4.63
N PRO A 243 -7.84 28.65 4.04
CA PRO A 243 -8.26 29.33 2.81
C PRO A 243 -8.64 28.39 1.65
N HIS A 244 -7.96 27.25 1.50
CA HIS A 244 -8.26 26.30 0.43
C HIS A 244 -9.53 25.48 0.66
N TYR A 245 -9.99 25.33 1.90
CA TYR A 245 -11.25 24.64 2.23
C TYR A 245 -12.47 25.55 2.18
N GLN A 246 -12.29 26.86 2.15
CA GLN A 246 -13.41 27.82 2.09
C GLN A 246 -14.15 27.83 0.75
N LYS A 247 -13.61 27.16 -0.26
CA LYS A 247 -14.28 27.02 -1.57
C LYS A 247 -15.39 25.95 -1.54
N GLU A 248 -15.39 25.09 -0.52
CA GLU A 248 -16.33 23.99 -0.35
C GLU A 248 -17.27 24.34 0.80
N SER A 249 -18.54 24.62 0.48
CA SER A 249 -19.57 24.92 1.47
C SER A 249 -19.66 23.78 2.48
N CYS A 250 -19.55 24.11 3.77
CA CYS A 250 -19.61 23.11 4.85
C CYS A 250 -18.58 21.97 4.71
N TYR A 251 -17.33 22.30 4.32
CA TYR A 251 -16.24 21.33 4.23
C TYR A 251 -16.22 20.37 5.43
N GLY A 252 -16.13 19.07 5.15
CA GLY A 252 -16.07 18.01 6.15
C GLY A 252 -17.41 17.54 6.73
N GLN A 253 -18.52 18.27 6.56
CA GLN A 253 -19.83 17.80 7.04
C GLN A 253 -20.44 16.73 6.12
N ALA A 254 -20.21 16.87 4.81
CA ALA A 254 -20.62 15.88 3.83
C ALA A 254 -19.97 14.51 4.13
N PHE A 255 -20.66 13.45 3.69
CA PHE A 255 -20.13 12.10 3.72
C PHE A 255 -18.87 12.06 2.86
N ASP A 256 -17.73 11.73 3.48
CA ASP A 256 -16.42 11.57 2.82
C ASP A 256 -15.89 10.18 3.17
N PHE A 257 -15.83 9.28 2.18
CA PHE A 257 -15.35 7.93 2.45
C PHE A 257 -13.94 7.97 3.02
N SER A 258 -13.62 7.05 3.95
CA SER A 258 -12.31 7.10 4.60
C SER A 258 -11.17 6.63 3.66
N ASP A 259 -10.68 7.54 2.83
CA ASP A 259 -9.62 7.35 1.84
C ASP A 259 -8.31 6.86 2.49
N HIS A 260 -8.05 7.28 3.72
CA HIS A 260 -6.94 6.84 4.56
C HIS A 260 -7.12 5.39 5.01
N VAL A 261 -8.32 4.97 5.45
CA VAL A 261 -8.58 3.55 5.78
C VAL A 261 -8.38 2.69 4.54
N VAL A 262 -8.90 3.14 3.38
CA VAL A 262 -8.67 2.47 2.10
C VAL A 262 -7.18 2.43 1.77
N LEU A 263 -6.45 3.56 1.88
CA LEU A 263 -5.00 3.63 1.62
C LEU A 263 -4.25 2.61 2.48
N PHE A 264 -4.46 2.65 3.78
CA PHE A 264 -3.72 1.83 4.73
C PHE A 264 -4.03 0.34 4.56
N LEU A 265 -5.31 -0.03 4.41
CA LEU A 265 -5.72 -1.43 4.39
C LEU A 265 -5.74 -2.07 3.01
N SER A 266 -5.84 -1.29 1.92
CA SER A 266 -5.86 -1.83 0.54
C SER A 266 -4.54 -1.65 -0.22
N HIS A 267 -3.74 -0.64 0.14
CA HIS A 267 -2.48 -0.35 -0.57
C HIS A 267 -1.28 -0.87 0.22
N TYR A 268 -1.01 -0.29 1.39
CA TYR A 268 0.22 -0.57 2.15
C TYR A 268 0.29 -2.01 2.59
N LEU A 269 -0.77 -2.39 3.28
CA LEU A 269 -0.82 -3.58 4.07
C LEU A 269 -0.91 -4.83 3.19
N PRO A 270 -1.69 -4.89 2.09
CA PRO A 270 -1.67 -6.04 1.20
C PRO A 270 -0.31 -6.23 0.55
N CYS A 271 0.24 -5.20 -0.10
CA CYS A 271 1.51 -5.32 -0.82
C CYS A 271 2.66 -5.72 0.12
N LEU A 272 2.76 -5.05 1.28
CA LEU A 272 3.79 -5.36 2.27
C LEU A 272 3.58 -6.73 2.92
N VAL A 273 2.38 -7.03 3.40
CA VAL A 273 2.09 -8.30 4.09
C VAL A 273 2.32 -9.47 3.16
N PHE A 274 1.86 -9.35 1.92
CA PHE A 274 2.00 -10.42 0.95
C PHE A 274 3.44 -10.64 0.51
N GLU A 275 4.22 -9.59 0.23
CA GLU A 275 5.61 -9.79 -0.14
C GLU A 275 6.46 -10.23 1.07
N ALA A 276 6.20 -9.72 2.29
CA ALA A 276 6.88 -10.19 3.50
C ALA A 276 6.58 -11.68 3.75
N LEU A 277 5.30 -12.06 3.68
CA LEU A 277 4.87 -13.45 3.84
C LEU A 277 5.48 -14.35 2.76
N TYR A 278 5.49 -13.90 1.51
CA TYR A 278 6.15 -14.60 0.42
C TYR A 278 7.63 -14.81 0.74
N CYS A 279 8.34 -13.77 1.19
CA CYS A 279 9.74 -13.86 1.55
C CYS A 279 10.00 -14.90 2.64
N PHE A 280 9.10 -15.06 3.63
CA PHE A 280 9.22 -16.12 4.64
C PHE A 280 8.87 -17.52 4.12
N LEU A 281 7.96 -17.63 3.16
CA LEU A 281 7.61 -18.89 2.50
C LEU A 281 8.72 -19.36 1.54
N PHE A 282 9.39 -18.42 0.89
CA PHE A 282 10.46 -18.64 -0.08
C PHE A 282 11.68 -17.79 0.28
N PRO A 283 12.40 -18.16 1.35
CA PRO A 283 13.51 -17.38 1.87
C PRO A 283 14.65 -17.33 0.85
N PHE A 284 14.90 -16.13 0.33
CA PHE A 284 15.99 -15.88 -0.62
C PHE A 284 17.34 -15.66 0.07
N TRP A 285 17.36 -15.62 1.40
CA TRP A 285 18.58 -15.51 2.23
C TRP A 285 19.14 -16.87 2.67
N ARG A 286 18.47 -17.98 2.38
CA ARG A 286 19.06 -19.31 2.56
C ARG A 286 19.91 -19.53 1.32
N GLY A 287 21.23 -19.30 1.45
CA GLY A 287 22.16 -19.60 0.35
C GLY A 287 21.92 -21.01 -0.17
N ALA A 288 22.20 -21.26 -1.46
CA ALA A 288 22.10 -22.58 -2.07
C ALA A 288 22.93 -23.56 -1.24
N THR A 289 22.29 -24.24 -0.28
CA THR A 289 22.89 -25.41 0.33
C THR A 289 23.01 -26.37 -0.83
N LYS A 290 24.27 -26.60 -1.26
CA LYS A 290 24.59 -27.58 -2.27
C LYS A 290 24.23 -28.95 -1.67
N ASP A 291 22.94 -29.28 -1.70
CA ASP A 291 22.36 -30.49 -1.11
C ASP A 291 22.79 -31.77 -1.87
N GLY A 292 23.85 -31.70 -2.69
CA GLY A 292 24.48 -32.84 -3.37
C GLY A 292 26.01 -32.87 -3.24
N GLY A 293 26.61 -32.01 -2.42
CA GLY A 293 28.06 -31.97 -2.22
C GLY A 293 28.51 -32.98 -1.17
N SER A 294 29.25 -34.00 -1.61
CA SER A 294 29.95 -35.02 -0.81
C SER A 294 30.34 -34.59 0.62
N PRO A 295 30.12 -35.43 1.66
CA PRO A 295 30.31 -35.12 3.08
C PRO A 295 31.78 -34.91 3.54
N GLY A 296 32.68 -34.49 2.64
CA GLY A 296 34.12 -34.40 2.91
C GLY A 296 34.74 -33.01 2.79
N ASN A 297 33.99 -31.97 2.39
CA ASN A 297 34.58 -30.64 2.19
C ASN A 297 34.16 -29.66 3.30
N ASN A 298 34.99 -29.58 4.34
CA ASN A 298 34.82 -28.75 5.54
C ASN A 298 34.89 -27.23 5.29
N ASN A 299 34.85 -26.76 4.04
CA ASN A 299 34.63 -25.36 3.70
C ASN A 299 33.15 -24.96 3.87
N HIS A 300 32.55 -25.48 4.93
CA HIS A 300 31.29 -25.03 5.46
C HIS A 300 31.50 -23.61 6.01
N GLN A 301 30.55 -22.74 5.65
CA GLN A 301 29.87 -21.96 6.69
C GLN A 301 30.50 -20.61 7.07
N HIS A 302 31.00 -19.85 6.10
CA HIS A 302 30.83 -18.39 6.18
C HIS A 302 29.43 -18.02 5.70
N ARG A 303 28.42 -18.34 6.53
CA ARG A 303 27.09 -17.76 6.35
C ARG A 303 27.26 -16.25 6.50
N SER A 304 27.10 -15.51 5.40
CA SER A 304 27.24 -14.05 5.42
C SER A 304 26.34 -13.48 6.51
N ILE A 305 26.86 -12.59 7.35
CA ILE A 305 26.11 -11.89 8.40
C ILE A 305 24.79 -11.32 7.85
N LEU A 306 24.79 -10.89 6.58
CA LEU A 306 23.62 -10.41 5.85
C LEU A 306 22.47 -11.44 5.83
N GLN A 307 22.76 -12.73 5.62
CA GLN A 307 21.75 -13.81 5.59
C GLN A 307 21.12 -14.09 6.96
N SER A 308 21.78 -13.67 8.04
CA SER A 308 21.24 -13.76 9.39
C SER A 308 20.43 -12.52 9.74
N ILE A 309 20.87 -11.32 9.34
CA ILE A 309 20.20 -10.05 9.66
C ILE A 309 18.92 -9.85 8.84
N LEU A 310 18.92 -10.21 7.56
CA LEU A 310 17.83 -9.90 6.65
C LEU A 310 16.44 -10.41 7.07
N PRO A 311 16.25 -11.66 7.54
CA PRO A 311 14.94 -12.10 8.02
C PRO A 311 14.45 -11.28 9.23
N TRP A 312 15.35 -10.89 10.13
CA TRP A 312 15.02 -10.07 11.29
C TRP A 312 14.68 -8.63 10.90
N SER A 313 15.40 -8.05 9.94
CA SER A 313 15.10 -6.70 9.45
C SER A 313 13.75 -6.66 8.72
N LEU A 314 13.45 -7.66 7.90
CA LEU A 314 12.14 -7.81 7.24
C LEU A 314 11.02 -7.99 8.26
N LEU A 315 11.22 -8.82 9.29
CA LEU A 315 10.23 -9.01 10.35
C LEU A 315 10.00 -7.72 11.14
N LEU A 316 11.06 -7.03 11.56
CA LEU A 316 10.98 -5.79 12.31
C LEU A 316 10.25 -4.71 11.49
N MET A 317 10.61 -4.57 10.21
CA MET A 317 9.95 -3.65 9.30
C MET A 317 8.47 -4.01 9.12
N PHE A 318 8.15 -5.29 8.93
CA PHE A 318 6.78 -5.76 8.83
C PHE A 318 5.96 -5.38 10.06
N VAL A 319 6.46 -5.69 11.27
CA VAL A 319 5.78 -5.35 12.53
C VAL A 319 5.63 -3.84 12.67
N TYR A 320 6.68 -3.08 12.38
CA TYR A 320 6.70 -1.62 12.50
C TYR A 320 5.67 -0.96 11.58
N VAL A 321 5.63 -1.35 10.30
CA VAL A 321 4.69 -0.76 9.35
C VAL A 321 3.26 -1.17 9.66
N ASN A 322 3.01 -2.43 10.07
CA ASN A 322 1.68 -2.84 10.53
C ASN A 322 1.23 -2.01 11.73
N PHE A 323 2.10 -1.80 12.72
CA PHE A 323 1.81 -0.94 13.86
C PHE A 323 1.47 0.49 13.43
N LEU A 324 2.26 1.10 12.56
CA LEU A 324 1.98 2.46 12.05
C LEU A 324 0.66 2.52 11.27
N THR A 325 0.40 1.50 10.45
CA THR A 325 -0.83 1.39 9.64
C THR A 325 -2.06 1.29 10.54
N PHE A 326 -2.02 0.42 11.55
CA PHE A 326 -3.10 0.27 12.52
C PHE A 326 -3.29 1.52 13.38
N LEU A 327 -2.21 2.18 13.80
CA LEU A 327 -2.30 3.45 14.51
C LEU A 327 -2.95 4.53 13.64
N ALA A 328 -2.60 4.60 12.36
CA ALA A 328 -3.17 5.57 11.44
C ALA A 328 -4.66 5.28 11.17
N VAL A 329 -5.03 4.02 10.96
CA VAL A 329 -6.44 3.58 10.82
C VAL A 329 -7.23 3.90 12.08
N TYR A 330 -6.70 3.58 13.27
CA TYR A 330 -7.32 3.90 14.54
C TYR A 330 -7.61 5.40 14.68
N ARG A 331 -6.61 6.25 14.43
CA ARG A 331 -6.79 7.71 14.50
C ARG A 331 -7.80 8.21 13.48
N THR A 332 -7.76 7.68 12.27
CA THR A 332 -8.71 8.01 11.20
C THR A 332 -10.14 7.70 11.63
N ALA A 333 -10.38 6.48 12.08
CA ALA A 333 -11.69 6.02 12.55
C ALA A 333 -12.15 6.72 13.84
N SER A 334 -11.22 7.10 14.71
CA SER A 334 -11.55 7.75 15.98
C SER A 334 -11.93 9.21 15.81
N TYR A 335 -11.33 9.94 14.87
CA TYR A 335 -11.36 11.41 14.87
C TYR A 335 -11.85 12.06 13.58
N PHE A 336 -11.54 11.48 12.42
CA PHE A 336 -11.59 12.21 11.15
C PHE A 336 -12.74 11.78 10.25
N HIS A 337 -13.32 10.60 10.51
CA HIS A 337 -14.45 10.08 9.77
C HIS A 337 -15.50 9.52 10.71
N THR A 338 -16.76 9.55 10.27
CA THR A 338 -17.86 8.90 10.96
C THR A 338 -17.70 7.37 10.93
N PRO A 339 -18.43 6.63 11.80
CA PRO A 339 -18.40 5.17 11.77
C PRO A 339 -18.86 4.60 10.42
N ILE A 340 -19.85 5.21 9.76
CA ILE A 340 -20.36 4.74 8.47
C ILE A 340 -19.30 4.94 7.38
N GLU A 341 -18.68 6.12 7.31
CA GLU A 341 -17.57 6.42 6.38
C GLU A 341 -16.40 5.43 6.57
N THR A 342 -16.12 5.09 7.83
CA THR A 342 -15.07 4.12 8.19
C THR A 342 -15.43 2.69 7.74
N VAL A 343 -16.66 2.24 7.96
CA VAL A 343 -17.14 0.92 7.51
C VAL A 343 -17.09 0.82 5.99
N VAL A 344 -17.57 1.84 5.27
CA VAL A 344 -17.53 1.87 3.82
C VAL A 344 -16.08 1.82 3.32
N GLY A 345 -15.18 2.63 3.91
CA GLY A 345 -13.75 2.57 3.59
C GLY A 345 -13.13 1.20 3.84
N PHE A 346 -13.49 0.53 4.94
CA PHE A 346 -13.03 -0.83 5.22
C PHE A 346 -13.55 -1.84 4.20
N LEU A 347 -14.85 -1.85 3.90
CA LEU A 347 -15.46 -2.76 2.92
C LEU A 347 -14.84 -2.57 1.53
N SER A 348 -14.63 -1.33 1.11
CA SER A 348 -13.92 -1.00 -0.12
C SER A 348 -12.50 -1.58 -0.16
N SER A 349 -11.79 -1.57 0.98
CA SER A 349 -10.47 -2.18 1.05
C SER A 349 -10.48 -3.70 0.83
N LEU A 350 -11.58 -4.39 1.18
CA LEU A 350 -11.73 -5.84 1.00
C LEU A 350 -11.74 -6.25 -0.47
N LEU A 351 -12.20 -5.36 -1.36
CA LEU A 351 -12.21 -5.60 -2.81
C LEU A 351 -10.80 -5.84 -3.38
N ILE A 352 -9.76 -5.36 -2.69
CA ILE A 352 -8.36 -5.61 -3.06
C ILE A 352 -7.76 -6.72 -2.19
N GLN A 353 -7.98 -6.66 -0.87
CA GLN A 353 -7.38 -7.61 0.08
C GLN A 353 -7.80 -9.06 -0.19
N VAL A 354 -9.10 -9.28 -0.44
CA VAL A 354 -9.66 -10.63 -0.57
C VAL A 354 -9.16 -11.31 -1.85
N PRO A 355 -9.24 -10.69 -3.05
CA PRO A 355 -8.70 -11.31 -4.27
C PRO A 355 -7.21 -11.60 -4.21
N LEU A 356 -6.40 -10.69 -3.65
CA LEU A 356 -4.97 -10.92 -3.48
C LEU A 356 -4.69 -12.05 -2.48
N GLY A 357 -5.42 -12.08 -1.37
CA GLY A 357 -5.33 -13.17 -0.39
C GLY A 357 -5.69 -14.52 -1.00
N PHE A 358 -6.77 -14.59 -1.79
CA PHE A 358 -7.14 -15.78 -2.54
C PHE A 358 -6.06 -16.18 -3.55
N LEU A 359 -5.49 -15.24 -4.29
CA LEU A 359 -4.42 -15.51 -5.25
C LEU A 359 -3.20 -16.13 -4.56
N LEU A 360 -2.84 -15.68 -3.36
CA LEU A 360 -1.63 -16.15 -2.66
C LEU A 360 -1.85 -17.43 -1.84
N LEU A 361 -3.00 -17.55 -1.20
CA LEU A 361 -3.26 -18.59 -0.19
C LEU A 361 -4.13 -19.74 -0.70
N SER A 362 -4.72 -19.63 -1.90
CA SER A 362 -5.53 -20.68 -2.50
C SER A 362 -4.72 -21.56 -3.46
N GLU A 363 -4.95 -22.86 -3.40
CA GLU A 363 -4.44 -23.82 -4.39
C GLU A 363 -5.34 -23.92 -5.63
N ARG A 364 -6.56 -23.37 -5.60
CA ARG A 364 -7.52 -23.47 -6.72
C ARG A 364 -7.11 -22.69 -7.96
N TRP A 365 -6.26 -21.68 -7.82
CA TRP A 365 -5.92 -20.71 -8.88
C TRP A 365 -4.49 -20.86 -9.38
N GLU A 366 -4.01 -22.10 -9.47
CA GLU A 366 -2.64 -22.39 -9.90
C GLU A 366 -2.29 -21.71 -11.24
N GLY A 367 -3.16 -21.69 -12.24
CA GLY A 367 -2.90 -20.99 -13.52
C GLY A 367 -2.68 -19.47 -13.37
N SER A 368 -3.47 -18.79 -12.53
CA SER A 368 -3.27 -17.35 -12.26
C SER A 368 -2.02 -17.12 -11.42
N ARG A 369 -1.74 -18.02 -10.48
CA ARG A 369 -0.57 -17.98 -9.60
C ARG A 369 0.73 -18.08 -10.39
N SER A 370 0.82 -19.00 -11.36
CA SER A 370 2.03 -19.14 -12.18
C SER A 370 2.30 -17.87 -12.99
N ARG A 371 1.24 -17.25 -13.55
CA ARG A 371 1.32 -15.99 -14.30
C ARG A 371 1.86 -14.83 -13.47
N VAL A 372 1.58 -14.80 -12.17
CA VAL A 372 2.09 -13.75 -11.26
C VAL A 372 3.40 -14.15 -10.56
N GLY A 373 4.05 -15.24 -10.99
CA GLY A 373 5.32 -15.69 -10.44
C GLY A 373 5.23 -16.29 -9.04
N LEU A 374 4.08 -16.87 -8.71
CA LEU A 374 3.89 -17.71 -7.54
C LEU A 374 4.14 -19.18 -7.91
N PRO A 375 4.74 -19.97 -7.01
CA PRO A 375 4.97 -21.39 -7.26
C PRO A 375 3.69 -22.18 -7.43
N THR A 376 3.71 -23.10 -8.38
CA THR A 376 2.59 -23.91 -8.85
C THR A 376 3.03 -25.32 -9.16
N ASP A 377 2.08 -26.25 -9.07
CA ASP A 377 2.29 -27.66 -9.38
C ASP A 377 2.06 -27.88 -10.89
N SER A 378 3.13 -27.86 -11.68
CA SER A 378 3.02 -28.00 -13.13
C SER A 378 2.54 -29.40 -13.57
N SER A 379 2.58 -30.39 -12.67
CA SER A 379 2.13 -31.76 -12.97
C SER A 379 0.63 -31.86 -13.29
N LYS A 380 -0.15 -30.85 -12.91
CA LYS A 380 -1.59 -30.80 -13.19
C LYS A 380 -1.96 -30.20 -14.55
N TYR A 381 -0.98 -29.75 -15.34
CA TYR A 381 -1.19 -29.05 -16.61
C TYR A 381 -0.61 -29.79 -17.83
N THR A 382 -0.28 -31.08 -17.66
CA THR A 382 0.30 -31.92 -18.71
C THR A 382 -0.70 -32.78 -19.47
N ASP A 383 -1.99 -32.59 -19.23
CA ASP A 383 -3.11 -33.18 -19.97
C ASP A 383 -3.84 -32.08 -20.75
#